data_AF-A0A4S3KCH3-F1
#
_entry.id   AF-A0A4S3KCH3-F1
#
_cell.length_a   1.000
_cell.length_b   1.000
_cell.length_c   1.000
_cell.angle_alpha   90.00
_cell.angle_beta   90.00
_cell.angle_gamma   90.00
#
_symmetry.space_group_name_H-M   'P 1'
#
loop_
_entity.id
_entity.type
_entity.pdbx_description
1 polymer ?
#
loop_
_entity_poly.entity_id
_entity_poly.type
_entity_poly.pdbx_seq_one_letter_code
_entity_poly.pdbx_strand_id
1 'polypeptide(L)'
;VGAGLAGVALAHALHVDGHAPRVLEARARCGGRILGVDGFDLGPSWVWPTLQPRLAAWITTHGLRSYEQASTGALQFEDAVGRMQTYASGMAQEPPSQRLLGGSAALLAPLPALQGAGLIETGVTVRALQLGTEGVDVIAQGSDGTRRLQARRVALALPPRLVAAMAFDPPLPAALHAQLAALPTWMAGQAKFVARYARPFWRAAGFSGAAFSQRGPIGELHDATLPDGRAALTGFIAWPASVRAACADLPGAIVAQLQRLFGSTAAQPLAVHVQDWALEEFTATPADSAAVPREHPDYAPIMLPEPWRARVLLAGSEVAPDFGGYLEGALQSASAAHAWLSAR
;
A
#
# COMPACT_ATOMS: atom_id res chain seq x y z
N VAL A 1 16.19 -0.42 -3.86
CA VAL A 1 15.85 -0.96 -2.53
C VAL A 1 14.35 -0.85 -2.34
N GLY A 2 13.68 -1.95 -1.99
CA GLY A 2 12.21 -2.06 -1.91
C GLY A 2 11.61 -2.63 -3.19
N ALA A 3 10.79 -3.66 -3.07
CA ALA A 3 10.02 -4.29 -4.13
C ALA A 3 8.51 -4.02 -4.00
N GLY A 4 8.14 -2.81 -3.55
CA GLY A 4 6.79 -2.27 -3.77
C GLY A 4 6.56 -1.88 -5.23
N LEU A 5 5.37 -1.36 -5.56
CA LEU A 5 5.03 -1.01 -6.95
C LEU A 5 6.07 -0.11 -7.63
N ALA A 6 6.56 0.93 -6.94
CA ALA A 6 7.59 1.81 -7.48
C ALA A 6 8.88 1.07 -7.83
N GLY A 7 9.36 0.18 -6.93
CA GLY A 7 10.57 -0.60 -7.14
C GLY A 7 10.42 -1.67 -8.23
N VAL A 8 9.27 -2.34 -8.29
CA VAL A 8 8.95 -3.32 -9.33
C VAL A 8 8.83 -2.65 -10.70
N ALA A 9 8.13 -1.52 -10.78
CA ALA A 9 8.00 -0.77 -12.03
C ALA A 9 9.35 -0.24 -12.53
N LEU A 10 10.19 0.30 -11.62
CA LEU A 10 11.54 0.74 -11.94
C LEU A 10 12.42 -0.42 -12.44
N ALA A 11 12.43 -1.53 -11.72
CA ALA A 11 13.22 -2.71 -12.09
C ALA A 11 12.76 -3.28 -13.42
N HIS A 12 11.45 -3.31 -13.67
CA HIS A 12 10.89 -3.74 -14.94
C HIS A 12 11.35 -2.85 -16.10
N ALA A 13 11.26 -1.53 -15.97
CA ALA A 13 11.69 -0.60 -17.00
C ALA A 13 13.19 -0.75 -17.33
N LEU A 14 14.05 -0.82 -16.29
CA LEU A 14 15.48 -1.07 -16.49
C LEU A 14 15.76 -2.42 -17.13
N HIS A 15 15.01 -3.46 -16.76
CA HIS A 15 15.18 -4.79 -17.34
C HIS A 15 14.79 -4.83 -18.81
N VAL A 16 13.71 -4.13 -19.20
CA VAL A 16 13.30 -3.97 -20.59
C VAL A 16 14.37 -3.24 -21.41
N ASP A 17 15.07 -2.28 -20.82
CA ASP A 17 16.21 -1.58 -21.44
C ASP A 17 17.49 -2.45 -21.53
N GLY A 18 17.43 -3.71 -21.10
CA GLY A 18 18.55 -4.65 -21.13
C GLY A 18 19.52 -4.54 -19.96
N HIS A 19 19.17 -3.81 -18.91
CA HIS A 19 19.93 -3.79 -17.66
C HIS A 19 19.54 -4.96 -16.73
N ALA A 20 20.42 -5.27 -15.77
CA ALA A 20 20.19 -6.27 -14.74
C ALA A 20 20.17 -5.60 -13.35
N PRO A 21 19.09 -4.87 -13.00
CA PRO A 21 18.98 -4.21 -11.71
C PRO A 21 18.89 -5.24 -10.58
N ARG A 22 19.55 -4.98 -9.44
CA ARG A 22 19.36 -5.76 -8.21
C ARG A 22 18.34 -5.09 -7.31
N VAL A 23 17.25 -5.77 -6.99
CA VAL A 23 16.21 -5.33 -6.06
C VAL A 23 16.34 -6.09 -4.76
N LEU A 24 16.54 -5.37 -3.66
CA LEU A 24 16.59 -5.93 -2.30
C LEU A 24 15.28 -5.58 -1.60
N GLU A 25 14.54 -6.59 -1.16
CA GLU A 25 13.26 -6.48 -0.44
C GLU A 25 13.38 -7.06 0.96
N ALA A 26 12.97 -6.27 1.96
CA ALA A 26 13.13 -6.64 3.36
C ALA A 26 12.20 -7.79 3.76
N ARG A 27 10.96 -7.82 3.25
CA ARG A 27 10.01 -8.89 3.52
C ARG A 27 10.35 -10.16 2.75
N ALA A 28 9.77 -11.28 3.20
CA ALA A 28 9.74 -12.54 2.43
C ALA A 28 8.80 -12.48 1.20
N ARG A 29 8.07 -11.36 1.02
CA ARG A 29 7.17 -11.13 -0.12
C ARG A 29 7.45 -9.77 -0.75
N CYS A 30 7.18 -9.66 -2.05
CA CYS A 30 7.16 -8.38 -2.73
C CYS A 30 5.78 -7.70 -2.61
N GLY A 31 5.67 -6.49 -3.15
CA GLY A 31 4.43 -5.71 -3.23
C GLY A 31 4.34 -4.56 -2.23
N GLY A 32 5.15 -4.57 -1.17
CA GLY A 32 5.12 -3.54 -0.12
C GLY A 32 3.70 -3.41 0.46
N ARG A 33 3.08 -2.25 0.23
CA ARG A 33 1.69 -1.95 0.64
C ARG A 33 0.61 -2.66 -0.20
N ILE A 34 0.97 -3.24 -1.33
CA ILE A 34 0.07 -4.11 -2.10
C ILE A 34 0.06 -5.49 -1.45
N LEU A 35 -1.10 -5.85 -0.91
CA LEU A 35 -1.35 -7.13 -0.26
C LEU A 35 -2.80 -7.54 -0.52
N GLY A 36 -3.02 -8.82 -0.82
CA GLY A 36 -4.34 -9.41 -0.95
C GLY A 36 -4.40 -10.81 -0.39
N VAL A 37 -5.62 -11.29 -0.18
CA VAL A 37 -5.97 -12.65 0.28
C VAL A 37 -7.12 -13.16 -0.57
N ASP A 38 -6.95 -14.31 -1.22
CA ASP A 38 -7.96 -14.93 -2.09
C ASP A 38 -8.54 -13.99 -3.18
N GLY A 39 -7.76 -13.00 -3.64
CA GLY A 39 -8.18 -12.00 -4.63
C GLY A 39 -8.85 -10.76 -4.04
N PHE A 40 -9.00 -10.67 -2.72
CA PHE A 40 -9.48 -9.47 -2.02
C PHE A 40 -8.31 -8.66 -1.47
N ASP A 41 -8.37 -7.33 -1.54
CA ASP A 41 -7.26 -6.47 -1.13
C ASP A 41 -7.26 -6.16 0.37
N LEU A 42 -6.13 -6.42 1.02
CA LEU A 42 -5.80 -5.92 2.37
C LEU A 42 -4.96 -4.63 2.35
N GLY A 43 -4.41 -4.29 1.18
CA GLY A 43 -3.78 -3.00 0.89
C GLY A 43 -4.70 -2.06 0.11
N PRO A 44 -4.18 -1.35 -0.93
CA PRO A 44 -4.99 -0.49 -1.77
C PRO A 44 -6.02 -1.31 -2.56
N SER A 45 -7.23 -0.77 -2.74
CA SER A 45 -8.32 -1.46 -3.46
C SER A 45 -8.74 -0.80 -4.75
N TRP A 46 -8.67 0.53 -4.79
CA TRP A 46 -9.33 1.31 -5.81
C TRP A 46 -8.33 1.95 -6.74
N VAL A 47 -8.74 2.03 -8.00
CA VAL A 47 -8.03 2.72 -9.08
C VAL A 47 -9.02 3.62 -9.80
N TRP A 48 -8.56 4.77 -10.29
CA TRP A 48 -9.38 5.71 -11.05
C TRP A 48 -8.68 6.01 -12.38
N PRO A 49 -8.77 5.12 -13.39
CA PRO A 49 -8.00 5.25 -14.63
C PRO A 49 -8.25 6.58 -15.38
N THR A 50 -9.41 7.19 -15.20
CA THR A 50 -9.75 8.51 -15.78
C THR A 50 -9.01 9.67 -15.12
N LEU A 51 -8.56 9.51 -13.88
CA LEU A 51 -7.82 10.53 -13.11
C LEU A 51 -6.33 10.19 -12.94
N GLN A 52 -5.96 8.93 -13.16
CA GLN A 52 -4.64 8.37 -12.88
C GLN A 52 -4.02 7.83 -14.18
N PRO A 53 -3.45 8.70 -15.02
CA PRO A 53 -3.05 8.35 -16.39
C PRO A 53 -1.91 7.32 -16.44
N ARG A 54 -0.95 7.36 -15.51
CA ARG A 54 0.15 6.38 -15.50
C ARG A 54 -0.36 5.02 -15.08
N LEU A 55 -1.27 4.96 -14.11
CA LEU A 55 -1.94 3.74 -13.71
C LEU A 55 -2.82 3.17 -14.83
N ALA A 56 -3.53 4.02 -15.57
CA ALA A 56 -4.30 3.62 -16.75
C ALA A 56 -3.41 3.03 -17.85
N ALA A 57 -2.26 3.68 -18.11
CA ALA A 57 -1.26 3.16 -19.04
C ALA A 57 -0.69 1.82 -18.56
N TRP A 58 -0.38 1.68 -17.27
CA TRP A 58 0.12 0.44 -16.67
C TRP A 58 -0.88 -0.71 -16.81
N ILE A 59 -2.16 -0.45 -16.51
CA ILE A 59 -3.26 -1.40 -16.69
C ILE A 59 -3.31 -1.87 -18.14
N THR A 60 -3.25 -0.94 -19.09
CA THR A 60 -3.31 -1.24 -20.53
C THR A 60 -2.10 -2.05 -20.99
N THR A 61 -0.88 -1.61 -20.67
CA THR A 61 0.38 -2.24 -21.07
C THR A 61 0.49 -3.68 -20.57
N HIS A 62 -0.01 -3.96 -19.36
CA HIS A 62 0.03 -5.30 -18.79
C HIS A 62 -1.25 -6.12 -19.02
N GLY A 63 -2.18 -5.63 -19.85
CA GLY A 63 -3.43 -6.33 -20.15
C GLY A 63 -4.29 -6.61 -18.92
N LEU A 64 -4.20 -5.76 -17.89
CA LEU A 64 -4.96 -5.90 -16.66
C LEU A 64 -6.41 -5.51 -16.91
N ARG A 65 -7.34 -6.18 -16.24
CA ARG A 65 -8.77 -5.91 -16.34
C ARG A 65 -9.27 -5.28 -15.06
N SER A 66 -10.09 -4.24 -15.20
CA SER A 66 -10.79 -3.61 -14.09
C SER A 66 -12.31 -3.80 -14.20
N TYR A 67 -13.00 -3.59 -13.09
CA TYR A 67 -14.46 -3.55 -12.99
C TYR A 67 -14.87 -2.49 -11.98
N GLU A 68 -16.06 -1.93 -12.14
CA GLU A 68 -16.56 -0.86 -11.28
C GLU A 68 -16.84 -1.37 -9.86
N GLN A 69 -16.53 -0.54 -8.86
CA GLN A 69 -16.94 -0.78 -7.48
C GLN A 69 -18.46 -0.83 -7.39
N ALA A 70 -18.99 -1.97 -6.92
CA ALA A 70 -20.41 -2.10 -6.64
C ALA A 70 -20.85 -1.05 -5.61
N SER A 71 -21.85 -0.26 -5.97
CA SER A 71 -22.40 0.83 -5.14
C SER A 71 -23.94 0.85 -5.15
N THR A 72 -24.59 0.00 -5.94
CA THR A 72 -26.06 -0.05 -6.06
C THR A 72 -26.71 -0.66 -4.82
N GLY A 73 -27.79 -0.03 -4.35
CA GLY A 73 -28.54 -0.46 -3.17
C GLY A 73 -28.35 0.49 -2.00
N ALA A 74 -29.02 0.22 -0.89
CA ALA A 74 -29.01 1.11 0.26
C ALA A 74 -27.67 1.09 1.02
N LEU A 75 -27.29 2.23 1.60
CA LEU A 75 -26.14 2.37 2.48
C LEU A 75 -26.58 2.37 3.95
N GLN A 76 -25.78 1.75 4.82
CA GLN A 76 -25.97 1.77 6.26
C GLN A 76 -25.11 2.82 6.96
N PHE A 77 -25.67 3.50 7.96
CA PHE A 77 -24.94 4.46 8.79
C PHE A 77 -25.26 4.25 10.27
N GLU A 78 -24.22 4.06 11.09
CA GLU A 78 -24.30 3.98 12.55
C GLU A 78 -23.71 5.25 13.18
N ASP A 79 -24.54 6.02 13.89
CA ASP A 79 -24.07 7.20 14.61
C ASP A 79 -23.36 6.85 15.94
N ALA A 80 -22.79 7.86 16.59
CA ALA A 80 -22.01 7.69 17.81
C ALA A 80 -22.81 7.11 18.99
N VAL A 81 -24.15 7.20 18.99
CA VAL A 81 -25.02 6.62 20.03
C VAL A 81 -25.58 5.24 19.64
N GLY A 82 -25.25 4.75 18.44
CA GLY A 82 -25.62 3.41 17.97
C GLY A 82 -26.97 3.36 17.26
N ARG A 83 -27.52 4.52 16.85
CA ARG A 83 -28.73 4.54 16.02
C ARG A 83 -28.38 4.18 14.59
N MET A 84 -29.18 3.30 14.01
CA MET A 84 -29.04 2.86 12.64
C MET A 84 -29.90 3.70 11.69
N GLN A 85 -29.29 4.12 10.59
CA GLN A 85 -29.94 4.82 9.50
C GLN A 85 -29.63 4.11 8.18
N THR A 86 -30.65 4.02 7.34
CA THR A 86 -30.52 3.45 6.00
C THR A 86 -30.80 4.53 4.97
N TYR A 87 -29.81 4.78 4.11
CA TYR A 87 -29.92 5.72 3.00
C TYR A 87 -30.26 4.95 1.72
N ALA A 88 -31.27 5.40 0.99
CA ALA A 88 -31.80 4.68 -0.17
C ALA A 88 -30.77 4.53 -1.31
N SER A 89 -29.87 5.51 -1.44
CA SER A 89 -28.77 5.50 -2.40
C SER A 89 -27.47 5.06 -1.72
N GLY A 90 -26.73 4.19 -2.39
CA GLY A 90 -25.37 3.84 -2.00
C GLY A 90 -24.36 4.95 -2.32
N MET A 91 -23.08 4.59 -2.24
CA MET A 91 -21.96 5.49 -2.47
C MET A 91 -21.51 5.46 -3.93
N ALA A 92 -22.27 6.12 -4.81
CA ALA A 92 -21.77 6.41 -6.15
C ALA A 92 -20.64 7.45 -6.07
N GLN A 93 -19.54 7.21 -6.78
CA GLN A 93 -18.44 8.17 -6.92
C GLN A 93 -18.39 8.65 -8.36
N GLU A 94 -18.05 9.92 -8.56
CA GLU A 94 -17.87 10.53 -9.87
C GLU A 94 -16.45 11.12 -9.98
N PRO A 95 -15.56 10.56 -10.82
CA PRO A 95 -15.76 9.36 -11.64
C PRO A 95 -15.80 8.07 -10.79
N PRO A 96 -16.43 6.99 -11.29
CA PRO A 96 -16.54 5.73 -10.54
C PRO A 96 -15.18 5.13 -10.19
N SER A 97 -15.03 4.72 -8.93
CA SER A 97 -13.88 3.92 -8.52
C SER A 97 -13.94 2.53 -9.15
N GLN A 98 -12.79 2.03 -9.56
CA GLN A 98 -12.63 0.71 -10.17
C GLN A 98 -11.79 -0.18 -9.26
N ARG A 99 -11.96 -1.50 -9.39
CA ARG A 99 -11.10 -2.54 -8.81
C ARG A 99 -10.46 -3.35 -9.93
N LEU A 100 -9.37 -4.05 -9.63
CA LEU A 100 -8.71 -4.95 -10.57
C LEU A 100 -9.17 -6.39 -10.39
N LEU A 101 -9.33 -7.13 -11.49
CA LEU A 101 -9.45 -8.58 -11.45
C LEU A 101 -8.16 -9.18 -10.85
N GLY A 102 -8.31 -10.03 -9.83
CA GLY A 102 -7.17 -10.54 -9.05
C GLY A 102 -6.69 -9.61 -7.93
N GLY A 103 -7.37 -8.47 -7.72
CA GLY A 103 -6.99 -7.46 -6.74
C GLY A 103 -5.81 -6.59 -7.20
N SER A 104 -5.43 -5.63 -6.36
CA SER A 104 -4.30 -4.72 -6.56
C SER A 104 -2.96 -5.44 -6.76
N ALA A 105 -2.83 -6.69 -6.30
CA ALA A 105 -1.67 -7.54 -6.57
C ALA A 105 -1.41 -7.73 -8.08
N ALA A 106 -2.44 -7.62 -8.92
CA ALA A 106 -2.30 -7.66 -10.37
C ALA A 106 -1.39 -6.54 -10.93
N LEU A 107 -1.24 -5.41 -10.22
CA LEU A 107 -0.31 -4.35 -10.61
C LEU A 107 1.15 -4.78 -10.55
N LEU A 108 1.47 -5.85 -9.84
CA LEU A 108 2.80 -6.45 -9.77
C LEU A 108 3.03 -7.47 -10.89
N ALA A 109 2.30 -7.39 -12.01
CA ALA A 109 2.41 -8.29 -13.16
C ALA A 109 3.85 -8.56 -13.66
N PRO A 110 4.81 -7.61 -13.61
CA PRO A 110 6.20 -7.89 -13.99
C PRO A 110 6.97 -8.80 -13.01
N LEU A 111 6.47 -8.98 -11.79
CA LEU A 111 7.20 -9.61 -10.70
C LEU A 111 7.69 -11.03 -11.03
N PRO A 112 6.88 -11.95 -11.63
CA PRO A 112 7.35 -13.29 -11.96
C PRO A 112 8.53 -13.30 -12.93
N ALA A 113 8.55 -12.38 -13.91
CA ALA A 113 9.67 -12.28 -14.85
C ALA A 113 10.95 -11.79 -14.16
N LEU A 114 10.84 -10.77 -13.30
CA LEU A 114 11.96 -10.26 -12.52
C LEU A 114 12.53 -11.31 -11.54
N GLN A 115 11.65 -12.10 -10.92
CA GLN A 115 12.05 -13.21 -10.05
C GLN A 115 12.70 -14.35 -10.85
N GLY A 116 12.13 -14.74 -11.98
CA GLY A 116 12.70 -15.76 -12.87
C GLY A 116 14.07 -15.37 -13.44
N ALA A 117 14.32 -14.06 -13.61
CA ALA A 117 15.62 -13.52 -14.00
C ALA A 117 16.61 -13.36 -12.82
N GLY A 118 16.22 -13.70 -11.59
CA GLY A 118 17.08 -13.57 -10.41
C GLY A 118 17.39 -12.12 -10.01
N LEU A 119 16.57 -11.16 -10.43
CA LEU A 119 16.79 -9.73 -10.19
C LEU A 119 16.27 -9.24 -8.83
N ILE A 120 15.49 -10.08 -8.14
CA ILE A 120 14.86 -9.74 -6.86
C ILE A 120 15.34 -10.70 -5.79
N GLU A 121 15.76 -10.14 -4.66
CA GLU A 121 16.14 -10.86 -3.47
C GLU A 121 15.29 -10.39 -2.29
N THR A 122 14.48 -11.31 -1.75
CA THR A 122 13.60 -11.09 -0.60
C THR A 122 14.26 -11.50 0.72
N GLY A 123 13.73 -11.03 1.85
CA GLY A 123 14.31 -11.31 3.17
C GLY A 123 15.63 -10.57 3.43
N VAL A 124 15.89 -9.50 2.67
CA VAL A 124 17.13 -8.74 2.72
C VAL A 124 16.82 -7.29 3.09
N THR A 125 17.18 -6.90 4.31
CA THR A 125 16.97 -5.54 4.78
C THR A 125 18.21 -4.70 4.56
N VAL A 126 18.10 -3.62 3.79
CA VAL A 126 19.19 -2.62 3.70
C VAL A 126 19.16 -1.75 4.96
N ARG A 127 20.27 -1.73 5.70
CA ARG A 127 20.40 -1.02 6.98
C ARG A 127 21.20 0.27 6.86
N ALA A 128 22.18 0.31 5.95
CA ALA A 128 23.01 1.48 5.77
C ALA A 128 23.45 1.67 4.32
N LEU A 129 23.74 2.92 3.97
CA LEU A 129 24.47 3.31 2.76
C LEU A 129 25.75 4.02 3.17
N GLN A 130 26.88 3.64 2.59
CA GLN A 130 28.14 4.36 2.74
C GLN A 130 28.61 4.82 1.37
N LEU A 131 28.91 6.11 1.24
CA LEU A 131 29.37 6.68 -0.01
C LEU A 131 30.84 6.33 -0.21
N GLY A 132 31.11 5.59 -1.29
CA GLY A 132 32.46 5.28 -1.75
C GLY A 132 32.96 6.30 -2.78
N THR A 133 34.21 6.13 -3.21
CA THR A 133 34.81 6.98 -4.25
C THR A 133 34.13 6.79 -5.62
N GLU A 134 33.79 5.55 -5.97
CA GLU A 134 33.26 5.16 -7.28
C GLU A 134 31.77 4.76 -7.25
N GLY A 135 31.13 4.80 -6.08
CA GLY A 135 29.78 4.27 -5.90
C GLY A 135 29.26 4.35 -4.47
N VAL A 136 28.38 3.42 -4.12
CA VAL A 136 27.73 3.32 -2.80
C VAL A 136 27.84 1.88 -2.32
N ASP A 137 28.36 1.73 -1.11
CA ASP A 137 28.34 0.50 -0.34
C ASP A 137 26.96 0.36 0.30
N VAL A 138 26.21 -0.65 -0.13
CA VAL A 138 24.90 -1.02 0.42
C VAL A 138 25.12 -2.09 1.49
N ILE A 139 24.90 -1.74 2.75
CA ILE A 139 25.00 -2.68 3.87
C ILE A 139 23.63 -3.33 4.06
N ALA A 140 23.57 -4.63 3.75
CA ALA A 140 22.35 -5.42 3.73
C ALA A 140 22.44 -6.57 4.74
N GLN A 141 21.32 -6.84 5.41
CA GLN A 141 21.16 -7.92 6.38
C GLN A 141 20.22 -8.97 5.79
N GLY A 142 20.71 -10.19 5.59
CA GLY A 142 19.91 -11.37 5.24
C GLY A 142 19.94 -12.41 6.37
N SER A 143 19.37 -13.60 6.09
CA SER A 143 19.45 -14.76 6.99
C SER A 143 20.86 -15.32 7.12
N ASP A 144 21.72 -15.08 6.13
CA ASP A 144 23.13 -15.45 6.05
C ASP A 144 24.06 -14.46 6.79
N GLY A 145 23.51 -13.36 7.32
CA GLY A 145 24.25 -12.33 8.05
C GLY A 145 24.30 -10.98 7.33
N THR A 146 25.21 -10.12 7.80
CA THR A 146 25.45 -8.81 7.19
C THR A 146 26.41 -8.95 6.02
N ARG A 147 26.05 -8.36 4.88
CA ARG A 147 26.91 -8.30 3.70
C ARG A 147 26.95 -6.89 3.12
N ARG A 148 28.06 -6.61 2.44
CA ARG A 148 28.31 -5.35 1.75
C ARG A 148 28.18 -5.58 0.24
N LEU A 149 27.33 -4.81 -0.40
CA LEU A 149 27.11 -4.85 -1.85
C LEU A 149 27.54 -3.52 -2.46
N GLN A 150 28.20 -3.57 -3.62
CA GLN A 150 28.63 -2.37 -4.35
C GLN A 150 27.61 -2.01 -5.43
N ALA A 151 27.27 -0.73 -5.54
CA ALA A 151 26.43 -0.20 -6.60
C ALA A 151 26.92 1.18 -7.07
N ARG A 152 26.83 1.45 -8.38
CA ARG A 152 27.14 2.79 -8.92
C ARG A 152 26.08 3.82 -8.53
N ARG A 153 24.82 3.41 -8.53
CA ARG A 153 23.67 4.23 -8.17
C ARG A 153 22.63 3.39 -7.42
N VAL A 154 21.92 4.01 -6.48
CA VAL A 154 20.89 3.36 -5.65
C VAL A 154 19.60 4.17 -5.70
N ALA A 155 18.49 3.52 -6.06
CA ALA A 155 17.16 4.08 -5.85
C ALA A 155 16.53 3.50 -4.57
N LEU A 156 16.13 4.36 -3.65
CA LEU A 156 15.43 3.99 -2.41
C LEU A 156 13.92 4.08 -2.61
N ALA A 157 13.28 3.00 -3.06
CA ALA A 157 11.83 2.93 -3.30
C ALA A 157 11.06 2.56 -2.01
N LEU A 158 11.25 3.39 -0.98
CA LEU A 158 10.76 3.17 0.39
C LEU A 158 10.06 4.44 0.91
N PRO A 159 9.13 4.33 1.89
CA PRO A 159 8.62 5.51 2.56
C PRO A 159 9.72 6.35 3.25
N PRO A 160 9.61 7.70 3.22
CA PRO A 160 10.59 8.62 3.79
C PRO A 160 10.98 8.34 5.26
N ARG A 161 10.01 7.98 6.11
CA ARG A 161 10.26 7.58 7.50
C ARG A 161 11.17 6.36 7.64
N LEU A 162 11.06 5.39 6.72
CA LEU A 162 11.96 4.23 6.71
C LEU A 162 13.35 4.61 6.21
N VAL A 163 13.46 5.56 5.28
CA VAL A 163 14.75 6.12 4.85
C VAL A 163 15.45 6.84 6.01
N ALA A 164 14.71 7.63 6.81
CA ALA A 164 15.26 8.30 7.98
C ALA A 164 15.84 7.30 9.02
N ALA A 165 15.29 6.09 9.11
CA ALA A 165 15.76 5.05 10.01
C ALA A 165 17.02 4.31 9.51
N MET A 166 17.46 4.53 8.27
CA MET A 166 18.69 3.96 7.72
C MET A 166 19.90 4.78 8.14
N ALA A 167 21.05 4.12 8.31
CA ALA A 167 22.32 4.82 8.52
C ALA A 167 22.90 5.31 7.19
N PHE A 168 23.43 6.53 7.19
CA PHE A 168 24.15 7.12 6.06
C PHE A 168 25.54 7.52 6.50
N ASP A 169 26.54 7.23 5.67
CA ASP A 169 27.93 7.60 5.88
C ASP A 169 28.50 8.21 4.59
N PRO A 170 28.77 9.53 4.51
CA PRO A 170 28.59 10.52 5.58
C PRO A 170 27.11 10.74 5.95
N PRO A 171 26.82 11.17 7.18
CA PRO A 171 25.45 11.36 7.65
C PRO A 171 24.67 12.38 6.82
N LEU A 172 23.37 12.16 6.67
CA LEU A 172 22.48 13.17 6.07
C LEU A 172 22.45 14.44 6.94
N PRO A 173 22.32 15.63 6.35
CA PRO A 173 22.12 16.86 7.14
C PRO A 173 20.92 16.72 8.07
N ALA A 174 21.06 17.22 9.32
CA ALA A 174 20.04 17.06 10.35
C ALA A 174 18.65 17.57 9.91
N ALA A 175 18.59 18.68 9.17
CA ALA A 175 17.34 19.22 8.63
C ALA A 175 16.65 18.25 7.65
N LEU A 176 17.42 17.60 6.77
CA LEU A 176 16.89 16.63 5.83
C LEU A 176 16.43 15.35 6.54
N HIS A 177 17.21 14.87 7.51
CA HIS A 177 16.82 13.73 8.34
C HIS A 177 15.50 14.03 9.07
N ALA A 178 15.34 15.23 9.65
CA ALA A 178 14.10 15.65 10.29
C ALA A 178 12.92 15.74 9.31
N GLN A 179 13.14 16.24 8.08
CA GLN A 179 12.13 16.28 7.03
C GLN A 179 11.65 14.86 6.65
N LEU A 180 12.57 13.92 6.44
CA LEU A 180 12.25 12.53 6.14
C LEU A 180 11.46 11.86 7.27
N ALA A 181 11.87 12.08 8.53
CA ALA A 181 11.20 11.52 9.70
C ALA A 181 9.80 12.12 9.94
N ALA A 182 9.61 13.40 9.63
CA ALA A 182 8.33 14.08 9.80
C ALA A 182 7.29 13.61 8.78
N LEU A 183 7.70 13.31 7.54
CA LEU A 183 6.81 13.01 6.42
C LEU A 183 6.10 11.64 6.58
N PRO A 184 4.79 11.60 6.85
CA PRO A 184 4.08 10.36 7.13
C PRO A 184 3.95 9.46 5.91
N THR A 185 3.95 8.16 6.16
CA THR A 185 3.61 7.16 5.15
C THR A 185 2.09 7.08 5.07
N TRP A 186 1.51 7.40 3.90
CA TRP A 186 0.06 7.38 3.75
C TRP A 186 -0.51 5.99 4.08
N MET A 187 -1.55 5.98 4.92
CA MET A 187 -2.25 4.81 5.46
C MET A 187 -1.41 3.84 6.31
N ALA A 188 -0.17 4.16 6.67
CA ALA A 188 0.66 3.26 7.50
C ALA A 188 0.09 3.06 8.91
N GLY A 189 -0.63 4.02 9.48
CA GLY A 189 -1.31 3.86 10.78
C GLY A 189 -2.67 3.15 10.72
N GLN A 190 -3.14 2.75 9.54
CA GLN A 190 -4.48 2.20 9.33
C GLN A 190 -4.50 0.68 9.39
N ALA A 191 -5.69 0.11 9.60
CA ALA A 191 -5.93 -1.31 9.47
C ALA A 191 -7.13 -1.58 8.57
N LYS A 192 -7.09 -2.69 7.85
CA LYS A 192 -8.11 -3.10 6.89
C LYS A 192 -8.54 -4.54 7.13
N PHE A 193 -9.82 -4.82 6.95
CA PHE A 193 -10.36 -6.18 7.08
C PHE A 193 -10.99 -6.68 5.78
N VAL A 194 -11.09 -8.00 5.65
CA VAL A 194 -11.90 -8.70 4.66
C VAL A 194 -12.68 -9.80 5.38
N ALA A 195 -14.01 -9.73 5.34
CA ALA A 195 -14.92 -10.76 5.84
C ALA A 195 -15.58 -11.49 4.66
N ARG A 196 -15.28 -12.78 4.49
CA ARG A 196 -15.76 -13.60 3.37
C ARG A 196 -17.07 -14.30 3.73
N TYR A 197 -17.95 -14.44 2.75
CA TYR A 197 -19.25 -15.09 2.92
C TYR A 197 -19.54 -16.06 1.77
N ALA A 198 -20.44 -17.01 2.00
CA ALA A 198 -20.85 -17.96 0.97
C ALA A 198 -21.59 -17.28 -0.21
N ARG A 199 -22.26 -16.15 0.05
CA ARG A 199 -23.02 -15.36 -0.93
C ARG A 199 -23.11 -13.90 -0.48
N PRO A 200 -23.31 -12.93 -1.41
CA PRO A 200 -23.44 -11.51 -1.07
C PRO A 200 -24.85 -11.21 -0.53
N PHE A 201 -25.16 -11.71 0.67
CA PHE A 201 -26.51 -11.66 1.25
C PHE A 201 -27.04 -10.22 1.44
N TRP A 202 -26.15 -9.24 1.63
CA TRP A 202 -26.50 -7.82 1.72
C TRP A 202 -27.16 -7.33 0.42
N ARG A 203 -26.68 -7.77 -0.75
CA ARG A 203 -27.30 -7.41 -2.04
C ARG A 203 -28.73 -7.94 -2.14
N ALA A 204 -28.96 -9.18 -1.71
CA ALA A 204 -30.30 -9.79 -1.69
C ALA A 204 -31.26 -9.07 -0.72
N ALA A 205 -30.71 -8.43 0.33
CA ALA A 205 -31.45 -7.59 1.26
C ALA A 205 -31.61 -6.13 0.79
N GLY A 206 -31.18 -5.80 -0.44
CA GLY A 206 -31.28 -4.45 -1.01
C GLY A 206 -30.18 -3.48 -0.56
N PHE A 207 -29.13 -3.95 0.11
CA PHE A 207 -27.98 -3.14 0.50
C PHE A 207 -26.86 -3.17 -0.53
N SER A 208 -26.18 -2.03 -0.68
CA SER A 208 -24.98 -1.89 -1.50
C SER A 208 -23.75 -2.60 -0.94
N GLY A 209 -23.79 -2.96 0.35
CA GLY A 209 -22.61 -3.40 1.10
C GLY A 209 -21.73 -2.24 1.58
N ALA A 210 -22.09 -1.00 1.26
CA ALA A 210 -21.43 0.18 1.83
C ALA A 210 -22.02 0.53 3.21
N ALA A 211 -21.15 0.85 4.17
CA ALA A 211 -21.57 1.41 5.44
C ALA A 211 -20.51 2.32 6.07
N PHE A 212 -20.97 3.30 6.85
CA PHE A 212 -20.13 4.11 7.73
C PHE A 212 -20.59 3.95 9.18
N SER A 213 -19.65 3.95 10.11
CA SER A 213 -19.98 3.89 11.52
C SER A 213 -19.07 4.80 12.34
N GLN A 214 -19.69 5.54 13.25
CA GLN A 214 -19.00 6.30 14.29
C GLN A 214 -18.78 5.45 15.55
N ARG A 215 -19.18 4.17 15.52
CA ARG A 215 -19.00 3.18 16.58
C ARG A 215 -18.22 1.99 16.06
N GLY A 216 -16.92 2.03 16.28
CA GLY A 216 -16.00 1.01 15.79
C GLY A 216 -16.11 -0.37 16.49
N PRO A 217 -15.37 -1.36 15.96
CA PRO A 217 -14.08 -1.15 15.29
C PRO A 217 -14.12 -0.57 13.86
N ILE A 218 -15.08 -0.95 13.03
CA ILE A 218 -15.19 -0.55 11.62
C ILE A 218 -15.66 0.91 11.52
N GLY A 219 -14.96 1.72 10.74
CA GLY A 219 -15.37 3.10 10.43
C GLY A 219 -16.07 3.22 9.08
N GLU A 220 -15.60 2.45 8.11
CA GLU A 220 -16.06 2.45 6.72
C GLU A 220 -15.92 1.04 6.16
N LEU A 221 -16.92 0.57 5.42
CA LEU A 221 -16.83 -0.69 4.70
C LEU A 221 -17.59 -0.64 3.37
N HIS A 222 -17.23 -1.56 2.49
CA HIS A 222 -17.66 -1.67 1.11
C HIS A 222 -17.85 -3.12 0.71
N ASP A 223 -18.66 -3.33 -0.32
CA ASP A 223 -18.73 -4.60 -1.04
C ASP A 223 -17.41 -4.86 -1.78
N ALA A 224 -16.84 -6.06 -1.59
CA ALA A 224 -15.66 -6.53 -2.30
C ALA A 224 -15.92 -7.81 -3.12
N THR A 225 -17.19 -8.15 -3.36
CA THR A 225 -17.60 -9.33 -4.14
C THR A 225 -16.96 -9.30 -5.51
N LEU A 226 -16.25 -10.37 -5.83
CA LEU A 226 -15.54 -10.52 -7.09
C LEU A 226 -16.53 -10.84 -8.23
N PRO A 227 -16.17 -10.56 -9.50
CA PRO A 227 -17.04 -10.87 -10.64
C PRO A 227 -17.37 -12.36 -10.83
N ASP A 228 -16.58 -13.26 -10.23
CA ASP A 228 -16.86 -14.71 -10.19
C ASP A 228 -17.85 -15.13 -9.09
N GLY A 229 -18.40 -14.18 -8.34
CA GLY A 229 -19.42 -14.39 -7.32
C GLY A 229 -18.89 -14.64 -5.91
N ARG A 230 -17.57 -14.76 -5.71
CA ARG A 230 -16.99 -14.88 -4.36
C ARG A 230 -17.25 -13.60 -3.57
N ALA A 231 -18.01 -13.73 -2.47
CA ALA A 231 -18.54 -12.59 -1.73
C ALA A 231 -17.67 -12.21 -0.52
N ALA A 232 -17.42 -10.92 -0.37
CA ALA A 232 -16.78 -10.37 0.82
C ALA A 232 -17.24 -8.93 1.11
N LEU A 233 -17.21 -8.55 2.38
CA LEU A 233 -17.21 -7.16 2.82
C LEU A 233 -15.80 -6.78 3.25
N THR A 234 -15.33 -5.59 2.87
CA THR A 234 -14.00 -5.08 3.25
C THR A 234 -14.12 -3.65 3.75
N GLY A 235 -13.21 -3.21 4.62
CA GLY A 235 -13.29 -1.86 5.14
C GLY A 235 -12.13 -1.49 6.03
N PHE A 236 -12.17 -0.24 6.50
CA PHE A 236 -11.16 0.35 7.37
C PHE A 236 -11.61 0.32 8.82
N ILE A 237 -10.66 0.04 9.71
CA ILE A 237 -10.87 0.01 11.15
C ILE A 237 -10.56 1.41 11.70
N ALA A 238 -11.58 2.08 12.26
CA ALA A 238 -11.46 3.43 12.80
C ALA A 238 -10.82 3.48 14.19
N TRP A 239 -10.79 2.36 14.92
CA TRP A 239 -10.07 2.31 16.20
C TRP A 239 -8.60 2.66 16.02
N PRO A 240 -8.03 3.54 16.87
CA PRO A 240 -6.59 3.83 16.85
C PRO A 240 -5.73 2.58 16.99
N ALA A 241 -4.50 2.60 16.46
CA ALA A 241 -3.59 1.45 16.49
C ALA A 241 -3.37 0.89 17.91
N SER A 242 -3.28 1.76 18.93
CA SER A 242 -3.17 1.36 20.33
C SER A 242 -4.40 0.59 20.84
N VAL A 243 -5.60 1.00 20.43
CA VAL A 243 -6.86 0.32 20.80
C VAL A 243 -6.97 -1.03 20.09
N ARG A 244 -6.57 -1.10 18.81
CA ARG A 244 -6.52 -2.36 18.06
C ARG A 244 -5.54 -3.35 18.69
N ALA A 245 -4.34 -2.89 19.04
CA ALA A 245 -3.32 -3.72 19.69
C ALA A 245 -3.75 -4.22 21.08
N ALA A 246 -4.55 -3.46 21.82
CA ALA A 246 -5.09 -3.85 23.12
C ALA A 246 -6.34 -4.76 23.02
N CYS A 247 -6.93 -4.92 21.83
CA CYS A 247 -8.13 -5.72 21.64
C CYS A 247 -7.77 -7.21 21.52
N ALA A 248 -8.26 -8.02 22.49
CA ALA A 248 -7.97 -9.45 22.51
C ALA A 248 -8.56 -10.22 21.32
N ASP A 249 -9.71 -9.80 20.80
CA ASP A 249 -10.40 -10.43 19.67
C ASP A 249 -10.97 -9.38 18.71
N LEU A 250 -10.07 -8.75 17.95
CA LEU A 250 -10.45 -7.80 16.91
C LEU A 250 -11.34 -8.43 15.82
N PRO A 251 -11.08 -9.65 15.31
CA PRO A 251 -11.99 -10.33 14.39
C PRO A 251 -13.41 -10.50 14.95
N GLY A 252 -13.57 -10.94 16.21
CA GLY A 252 -14.88 -11.07 16.84
C GLY A 252 -15.62 -9.73 16.96
N ALA A 253 -14.89 -8.65 17.31
CA ALA A 253 -15.46 -7.30 17.36
C ALA A 253 -15.94 -6.81 15.98
N ILE A 254 -15.19 -7.11 14.92
CA ILE A 254 -15.57 -6.85 13.52
C ILE A 254 -16.86 -7.59 13.19
N VAL A 255 -16.94 -8.90 13.47
CA VAL A 255 -18.12 -9.73 13.19
C VAL A 255 -19.35 -9.24 13.95
N ALA A 256 -19.20 -8.89 15.23
CA ALA A 256 -20.28 -8.35 16.04
C ALA A 256 -20.83 -7.04 15.46
N GLN A 257 -19.98 -6.19 14.88
CA GLN A 257 -20.43 -4.97 14.20
C GLN A 257 -21.09 -5.26 12.84
N LEU A 258 -20.55 -6.18 12.04
CA LEU A 258 -21.18 -6.59 10.79
C LEU A 258 -22.59 -7.16 11.03
N GLN A 259 -22.78 -7.92 12.12
CA GLN A 259 -24.09 -8.40 12.55
C GLN A 259 -25.06 -7.25 12.89
N ARG A 260 -24.60 -6.20 13.57
CA ARG A 260 -25.45 -5.03 13.85
C ARG A 260 -25.89 -4.32 12.57
N LEU A 261 -24.96 -4.18 11.61
CA LEU A 261 -25.18 -3.45 10.37
C LEU A 261 -26.06 -4.20 9.36
N PHE A 262 -25.88 -5.52 9.24
CA PHE A 262 -26.51 -6.32 8.17
C PHE A 262 -27.29 -7.55 8.66
N GLY A 263 -27.46 -7.70 9.98
CA GLY A 263 -28.26 -8.78 10.58
C GLY A 263 -27.51 -10.09 10.80
N SER A 264 -28.24 -11.11 11.25
CA SER A 264 -27.67 -12.38 11.75
C SER A 264 -26.84 -13.17 10.74
N THR A 265 -27.10 -13.03 9.43
CA THR A 265 -26.29 -13.70 8.40
C THR A 265 -24.85 -13.15 8.38
N ALA A 266 -24.66 -11.87 8.71
CA ALA A 266 -23.34 -11.24 8.79
C ALA A 266 -22.50 -11.76 9.98
N ALA A 267 -23.13 -12.45 10.95
CA ALA A 267 -22.43 -13.06 12.07
C ALA A 267 -21.69 -14.35 11.70
N GLN A 268 -21.84 -14.84 10.46
CA GLN A 268 -21.32 -16.14 10.01
C GLN A 268 -20.40 -16.00 8.79
N PRO A 269 -19.29 -15.24 8.90
CA PRO A 269 -18.30 -15.22 7.83
C PRO A 269 -17.60 -16.59 7.73
N LEU A 270 -17.25 -16.98 6.50
CA LEU A 270 -16.39 -18.12 6.23
C LEU A 270 -14.97 -17.89 6.74
N ALA A 271 -14.50 -16.63 6.68
CA ALA A 271 -13.21 -16.20 7.19
C ALA A 271 -13.21 -14.69 7.42
N VAL A 272 -12.43 -14.24 8.39
CA VAL A 272 -12.13 -12.82 8.61
C VAL A 272 -10.61 -12.65 8.60
N HIS A 273 -10.13 -11.80 7.70
CA HIS A 273 -8.73 -11.42 7.59
C HIS A 273 -8.58 -9.96 8.01
N VAL A 274 -7.53 -9.66 8.77
CA VAL A 274 -7.20 -8.30 9.18
C VAL A 274 -5.73 -8.06 8.89
N GLN A 275 -5.43 -6.96 8.22
CA GLN A 275 -4.08 -6.43 8.11
C GLN A 275 -4.02 -5.11 8.88
N ASP A 276 -3.27 -5.10 9.97
CA ASP A 276 -2.91 -3.85 10.65
C ASP A 276 -1.58 -3.36 10.09
N TRP A 277 -1.61 -2.30 9.28
CA TRP A 277 -0.41 -1.74 8.68
C TRP A 277 0.46 -1.00 9.70
N ALA A 278 -0.10 -0.62 10.86
CA ALA A 278 0.63 0.07 11.92
C ALA A 278 1.66 -0.84 12.62
N LEU A 279 1.50 -2.16 12.47
CA LEU A 279 2.40 -3.18 13.01
C LEU A 279 3.44 -3.67 12.00
N GLU A 280 3.36 -3.21 10.75
CA GLU A 280 4.24 -3.65 9.66
C GLU A 280 5.55 -2.85 9.65
N GLU A 281 6.63 -3.39 10.25
CA GLU A 281 7.92 -2.69 10.42
C GLU A 281 8.55 -2.15 9.11
N PHE A 282 8.27 -2.79 7.98
CA PHE A 282 8.76 -2.37 6.65
C PHE A 282 7.74 -1.53 5.89
N THR A 283 6.80 -0.91 6.60
CA THR A 283 5.83 0.07 6.09
C THR A 283 5.64 1.23 7.07
N ALA A 284 5.52 0.93 8.36
CA ALA A 284 5.19 1.88 9.41
C ALA A 284 6.32 1.99 10.43
N THR A 285 6.41 3.18 11.02
CA THR A 285 7.19 3.48 12.22
C THR A 285 6.24 3.79 13.38
N PRO A 286 6.71 3.80 14.64
CA PRO A 286 5.88 4.23 15.77
C PRO A 286 5.24 5.62 15.59
N ALA A 287 5.86 6.51 14.82
CA ALA A 287 5.32 7.83 14.49
C ALA A 287 4.07 7.77 13.59
N ASP A 288 3.93 6.73 12.75
CA ASP A 288 2.74 6.54 11.90
C ASP A 288 1.51 6.12 12.71
N SER A 289 1.74 5.43 13.84
CA SER A 289 0.68 4.99 14.75
C SER A 289 0.18 6.09 15.68
N ALA A 290 1.06 7.03 16.04
CA ALA A 290 0.75 8.14 16.96
C ALA A 290 -0.04 9.28 16.30
N ALA A 291 0.20 9.53 15.01
CA ALA A 291 -0.41 10.61 14.25
C ALA A 291 -0.90 10.09 12.90
N VAL A 292 -2.12 9.56 12.87
CA VAL A 292 -2.78 9.12 11.64
C VAL A 292 -3.37 10.35 10.94
N PRO A 293 -2.84 10.78 9.77
CA PRO A 293 -3.39 11.92 9.06
C PRO A 293 -4.85 11.64 8.66
N ARG A 294 -5.73 12.62 8.89
CA ARG A 294 -7.14 12.53 8.46
C ARG A 294 -7.32 12.82 6.98
N GLU A 295 -6.41 13.62 6.44
CA GLU A 295 -6.38 14.06 5.07
C GLU A 295 -5.05 13.67 4.45
N HIS A 296 -5.04 13.66 3.12
CA HIS A 296 -3.84 13.34 2.36
C HIS A 296 -2.73 14.35 2.70
N PRO A 297 -1.52 13.90 3.09
CA PRO A 297 -0.43 14.82 3.40
C PRO A 297 -0.03 15.64 2.17
N ASP A 298 0.41 16.87 2.42
CA ASP A 298 1.13 17.65 1.43
C ASP A 298 2.58 17.12 1.32
N TYR A 299 2.88 16.51 0.18
CA TYR A 299 4.16 15.88 -0.08
C TYR A 299 5.14 16.89 -0.68
N ALA A 300 5.71 17.72 0.19
CA ALA A 300 6.77 18.64 -0.20
C ALA A 300 7.95 17.86 -0.83
N PRO A 301 8.52 18.33 -1.95
CA PRO A 301 9.65 17.66 -2.59
C PRO A 301 10.83 17.44 -1.64
N ILE A 302 11.37 16.23 -1.61
CA ILE A 302 12.55 15.88 -0.85
C ILE A 302 13.68 15.56 -1.81
N MET A 303 14.83 16.21 -1.61
CA MET A 303 16.00 16.00 -2.44
C MET A 303 17.24 15.82 -1.57
N LEU A 304 17.97 14.72 -1.79
CA LEU A 304 19.25 14.50 -1.15
C LEU A 304 20.25 15.59 -1.57
N PRO A 305 21.18 16.04 -0.72
CA PRO A 305 22.22 17.00 -1.11
C PRO A 305 23.33 16.30 -1.89
N GLU A 306 24.24 17.07 -2.52
CA GLU A 306 25.54 16.51 -2.91
C GLU A 306 26.36 16.13 -1.66
N PRO A 307 27.21 15.09 -1.72
CA PRO A 307 27.45 14.20 -2.87
C PRO A 307 26.44 13.05 -3.02
N TRP A 308 25.45 12.94 -2.13
CA TRP A 308 24.46 11.85 -2.16
C TRP A 308 23.62 11.84 -3.45
N ARG A 309 23.15 13.00 -3.91
CA ARG A 309 22.29 13.14 -5.08
C ARG A 309 22.87 12.58 -6.38
N ALA A 310 24.19 12.60 -6.54
CA ALA A 310 24.87 12.04 -7.71
C ALA A 310 24.81 10.50 -7.78
N ARG A 311 24.45 9.83 -6.67
CA ARG A 311 24.56 8.37 -6.51
C ARG A 311 23.34 7.72 -5.85
N VAL A 312 22.51 8.48 -5.15
CA VAL A 312 21.32 7.99 -4.48
C VAL A 312 20.14 8.86 -4.83
N LEU A 313 19.02 8.22 -5.17
CA LEU A 313 17.75 8.87 -5.44
C LEU A 313 16.67 8.30 -4.52
N LEU A 314 15.83 9.17 -3.97
CA LEU A 314 14.61 8.76 -3.29
C LEU A 314 13.56 8.41 -4.34
N ALA A 315 12.92 7.26 -4.17
CA ALA A 315 11.81 6.81 -4.97
C ALA A 315 10.66 6.34 -4.06
N GLY A 316 9.51 6.05 -4.64
CA GLY A 316 8.31 5.69 -3.89
C GLY A 316 7.25 6.78 -3.98
N SER A 317 6.04 6.43 -3.57
CA SER A 317 4.88 7.28 -3.82
C SER A 317 5.01 8.64 -3.16
N GLU A 318 5.44 8.68 -1.89
CA GLU A 318 5.55 9.89 -1.07
C GLU A 318 6.54 10.95 -1.60
N VAL A 319 7.38 10.62 -2.58
CA VAL A 319 8.31 11.59 -3.20
C VAL A 319 7.91 11.97 -4.63
N ALA A 320 6.76 11.48 -5.11
CA ALA A 320 6.17 11.96 -6.35
C ALA A 320 5.59 13.37 -6.13
N PRO A 321 5.77 14.28 -7.10
CA PRO A 321 5.24 15.64 -6.96
C PRO A 321 3.71 15.68 -7.03
N ASP A 322 3.10 14.70 -7.71
CA ASP A 322 1.65 14.52 -7.76
C ASP A 322 1.30 13.14 -7.22
N PHE A 323 0.09 13.01 -6.65
CA PHE A 323 -0.44 11.73 -6.16
C PHE A 323 0.46 11.00 -5.16
N GLY A 324 1.22 11.75 -4.34
CA GLY A 324 1.97 11.17 -3.23
C GLY A 324 1.04 10.30 -2.36
N GLY A 325 1.52 9.16 -1.88
CA GLY A 325 0.72 8.15 -1.15
C GLY A 325 -0.17 7.22 -2.00
N TYR A 326 -0.40 7.51 -3.29
CA TYR A 326 -1.20 6.65 -4.18
C TYR A 326 -0.35 5.68 -5.02
N LEU A 327 -1.02 4.74 -5.70
CA LEU A 327 -0.40 3.88 -6.72
C LEU A 327 0.13 4.68 -7.92
N GLU A 328 -0.58 5.74 -8.32
CA GLU A 328 -0.17 6.67 -9.39
C GLU A 328 1.16 7.35 -9.07
N GLY A 329 1.32 7.88 -7.85
CA GLY A 329 2.58 8.47 -7.39
C GLY A 329 3.73 7.45 -7.37
N ALA A 330 3.44 6.20 -7.02
CA ALA A 330 4.46 5.13 -7.08
C ALA A 330 4.98 4.91 -8.51
N LEU A 331 4.10 4.93 -9.52
CA LEU A 331 4.48 4.81 -10.93
C LEU A 331 5.18 6.07 -11.43
N GLN A 332 4.71 7.26 -11.06
CA GLN A 332 5.38 8.53 -11.40
C GLN A 332 6.81 8.59 -10.87
N SER A 333 7.00 8.19 -9.61
CA SER A 333 8.32 8.11 -8.99
C SER A 333 9.22 7.08 -9.67
N ALA A 334 8.66 5.92 -10.06
CA ALA A 334 9.40 4.91 -10.81
C ALA A 334 9.90 5.43 -12.17
N SER A 335 9.06 6.13 -12.94
CA SER A 335 9.47 6.76 -14.20
C SER A 335 10.58 7.80 -14.01
N ALA A 336 10.48 8.64 -12.97
CA ALA A 336 11.51 9.62 -12.66
C ALA A 336 12.84 8.96 -12.28
N ALA A 337 12.79 7.89 -11.48
CA ALA A 337 13.97 7.12 -11.08
C ALA A 337 14.60 6.37 -12.26
N HIS A 338 13.78 5.87 -13.19
CA HIS A 338 14.25 5.25 -14.42
C HIS A 338 15.02 6.26 -15.28
N ALA A 339 14.45 7.43 -15.53
CA ALA A 339 15.14 8.50 -16.27
C ALA A 339 16.47 8.90 -15.63
N TRP A 340 16.51 9.02 -14.29
CA TRP A 340 17.75 9.34 -13.58
C TRP A 340 18.80 8.23 -13.64
N LEU A 341 18.39 6.95 -13.56
CA LEU A 341 19.33 5.81 -13.68
C LEU A 341 19.85 5.62 -15.10
N SER A 342 19.03 5.93 -16.11
CA SER A 342 19.38 5.81 -17.52
C SER A 342 20.16 7.02 -18.07
N ALA A 343 20.14 8.16 -17.36
CA ALA A 343 20.96 9.32 -17.70
C ALA A 343 22.45 9.01 -17.51
N ARG A 344 23.19 8.97 -18.62
CA ARG A 344 24.64 8.73 -18.68
C ARG A 344 25.42 9.80 -17.92
#